data_AF-A0A2D5PAP0-F1
#
_entry.id   AF-A0A2D5PAP0-F1
#
_cell.length_a   1.000
_cell.length_b   1.000
_cell.length_c   1.000
_cell.angle_alpha   90.00
_cell.angle_beta   90.00
_cell.angle_gamma   90.00
#
_symmetry.space_group_name_H-M   'P 1'
#
loop_
_entity.id
_entity.type
_entity.pdbx_description
1 polymer ?
#
loop_
_entity_poly.entity_id
_entity_poly.type
_entity_poly.pdbx_seq_one_letter_code
_entity_poly.pdbx_strand_id
1 'polypeptide(L)' 'MLKYGETIHGSTRYSEGYLMENNAEMVFEESGSKKEMHKWQNDKIKEYKDCHNGCRPPLNKSDW' A
#
# COMPACT_ATOMS: atom_id res chain seq x y z
N MET A 1 -0.89 -8.84 -2.57
CA MET A 1 -0.85 -7.48 -1.98
C MET A 1 -1.43 -6.49 -2.98
N LEU A 2 -2.45 -5.69 -2.61
CA LEU A 2 -3.11 -4.77 -3.55
C LEU A 2 -2.44 -3.39 -3.61
N LYS A 3 -1.94 -2.90 -2.49
CA LYS A 3 -1.36 -1.56 -2.36
C LYS A 3 -0.39 -1.47 -1.18
N TYR A 4 0.74 -0.79 -1.38
CA TYR A 4 1.46 -0.13 -0.29
C TYR A 4 1.14 1.37 -0.34
N GLY A 5 0.81 1.97 0.80
CA GLY A 5 0.29 3.32 0.86
C GLY A 5 0.34 3.91 2.25
N GLU A 6 0.82 5.15 2.38
CA GLU A 6 0.59 5.95 3.58
C GLU A 6 -0.87 6.46 3.63
N THR A 7 -1.40 6.61 4.85
CA THR A 7 -2.65 7.33 5.05
C THR A 7 -2.78 7.93 6.45
N ILE A 8 -3.42 9.09 6.52
CA ILE A 8 -3.91 9.69 7.78
C ILE A 8 -5.37 9.30 8.09
N HIS A 9 -6.07 8.70 7.13
CA HIS A 9 -7.50 8.37 7.25
C HIS A 9 -7.76 6.98 7.83
N GLY A 10 -6.70 6.27 8.27
CA GLY A 10 -6.81 4.94 8.85
C GLY A 10 -7.70 4.01 8.02
N SER A 11 -8.58 3.28 8.70
CA SER A 11 -9.50 2.31 8.10
C SER A 11 -10.55 2.95 7.19
N THR A 12 -10.81 4.25 7.33
CA THR A 12 -11.81 4.96 6.50
C THR A 12 -11.33 5.25 5.08
N ARG A 13 -10.04 5.01 4.78
CA ARG A 13 -9.47 5.21 3.43
C ARG A 13 -10.15 4.35 2.36
N TYR A 14 -10.61 3.16 2.73
CA TYR A 14 -11.40 2.26 1.89
C TYR A 14 -12.67 1.85 2.62
N SER A 15 -13.79 1.79 1.90
CA SER A 15 -15.02 1.26 2.49
C SER A 15 -14.90 -0.25 2.72
N GLU A 16 -15.63 -0.76 3.71
CA GLU A 16 -15.72 -2.20 3.98
C GLU A 16 -16.21 -2.98 2.75
N GLY A 17 -17.20 -2.43 2.02
CA GLY A 17 -17.70 -3.05 0.78
C GLY A 17 -16.62 -3.21 -0.28
N TYR A 18 -15.77 -2.21 -0.48
CA TYR A 18 -14.65 -2.30 -1.42
C TYR A 18 -13.64 -3.38 -1.00
N LEU A 19 -13.30 -3.44 0.29
CA LEU A 19 -12.40 -4.45 0.83
C LEU A 19 -12.96 -5.87 0.64
N MET A 20 -14.25 -6.07 0.93
CA MET A 20 -14.93 -7.36 0.76
C MET A 20 -15.00 -7.79 -0.71
N GLU A 21 -15.38 -6.90 -1.62
CA GLU A 21 -15.44 -7.18 -3.07
C GLU A 21 -14.08 -7.57 -3.66
N ASN A 22 -13.00 -7.04 -3.10
CA ASN A 22 -11.63 -7.34 -3.53
C ASN A 22 -10.95 -8.44 -2.71
N ASN A 23 -11.67 -9.09 -1.79
CA ASN A 23 -11.13 -10.06 -0.82
C ASN A 23 -9.83 -9.56 -0.16
N ALA A 24 -9.87 -8.32 0.31
CA ALA A 24 -8.72 -7.59 0.84
C ALA A 24 -9.00 -7.08 2.24
N GLU A 25 -7.91 -6.89 3.00
CA GLU A 25 -7.95 -6.25 4.32
C GLU A 25 -6.96 -5.09 4.35
N MET A 26 -7.23 -4.11 5.21
CA MET A 26 -6.29 -3.03 5.50
C MET A 26 -5.47 -3.39 6.75
N VAL A 27 -4.15 -3.36 6.61
CA VAL A 27 -3.19 -3.63 7.69
C VAL A 27 -2.32 -2.40 7.91
N PHE A 28 -2.15 -1.98 9.16
CA PHE A 28 -1.21 -0.93 9.56
C PHE A 28 0.12 -1.56 9.95
N GLU A 29 1.11 -1.48 9.06
CA GLU A 29 2.43 -2.10 9.27
C GLU A 29 3.41 -1.18 10.01
N GLU A 30 3.33 0.14 9.79
CA GLU A 30 4.30 1.10 10.32
C GLU A 30 3.64 2.47 10.57
N SER A 31 4.25 3.28 11.43
CA SER A 31 3.81 4.66 11.69
C SER A 31 4.98 5.64 11.78
N GLY A 32 4.78 6.88 11.34
CA GLY A 32 5.83 7.89 11.38
C GLY A 32 5.43 9.17 10.66
N SER A 33 6.41 10.03 10.42
CA SER A 33 6.19 11.25 9.64
C SER A 33 5.82 10.91 8.20
N LYS A 34 5.17 11.86 7.52
CA LYS A 34 4.82 11.73 6.09
C LYS A 34 6.02 11.34 5.21
N LYS A 35 7.19 11.91 5.51
CA LYS A 35 8.43 11.63 4.76
C LYS A 35 8.90 10.18 4.97
N GLU A 36 8.85 9.69 6.21
CA GLU A 36 9.24 8.33 6.54
C GLU A 36 8.28 7.32 5.91
N MET A 37 6.97 7.55 6.03
CA MET A 37 5.97 6.65 5.44
C MET A 37 6.03 6.64 3.92
N HIS A 38 6.30 7.78 3.28
CA HIS A 38 6.51 7.84 1.83
C HIS A 38 7.75 7.04 1.40
N LYS A 39 8.86 7.16 2.15
CA LYS A 39 10.07 6.35 1.90
C LYS A 39 9.77 4.86 2.08
N TRP A 40 9.13 4.49 3.19
CA TRP A 40 8.75 3.12 3.50
C TRP A 40 7.86 2.51 2.41
N GLN A 41 6.86 3.25 1.92
CA GLN A 41 6.00 2.81 0.82
C GLN A 41 6.80 2.54 -0.45
N ASN A 42 7.72 3.44 -0.82
CA ASN A 42 8.55 3.29 -2.02
C ASN A 42 9.45 2.04 -1.91
N ASP A 43 10.09 1.85 -0.75
CA ASP A 43 10.95 0.69 -0.50
C ASP A 43 10.13 -0.62 -0.59
N LYS A 44 8.91 -0.67 -0.04
CA LYS A 44 8.00 -1.82 -0.17
C LYS A 44 7.53 -2.10 -1.59
N ILE A 45 7.25 -1.06 -2.39
CA ILE A 45 6.88 -1.25 -3.80
C ILE A 45 8.06 -1.83 -4.58
N LYS A 46 9.29 -1.41 -4.31
CA LYS A 46 10.49 -1.98 -4.95
C LYS A 46 10.69 -3.45 -4.56
N GLU A 47 10.65 -3.76 -3.27
CA GLU A 47 10.73 -5.14 -2.77
C GLU A 47 9.67 -6.04 -3.44
N TYR A 48 8.43 -5.55 -3.53
CA TYR A 48 7.36 -6.28 -4.22
C TYR A 48 7.69 -6.53 -5.69
N LYS A 49 8.16 -5.51 -6.40
CA LYS A 49 8.53 -5.63 -7.82
C LYS A 49 9.64 -6.64 -8.05
N ASP A 50 10.67 -6.64 -7.21
CA ASP A 50 11.79 -7.59 -7.30
C ASP A 50 11.28 -9.04 -7.17
N CYS A 51 10.25 -9.27 -6.35
CA CYS A 51 9.60 -10.56 -6.18
C CYS A 51 8.52 -10.90 -7.23
N HIS A 52 8.06 -9.92 -8.03
CA HIS A 52 6.92 -10.06 -8.96
C HIS A 52 7.28 -9.65 -10.40
N ASN A 53 8.49 -9.98 -10.86
CA ASN A 53 8.94 -9.77 -12.24
C ASN A 53 8.85 -8.28 -12.68
N GLY A 54 9.08 -7.36 -11.76
CA GLY A 54 9.00 -5.92 -12.02
C GLY A 54 7.58 -5.34 -11.97
N CYS A 55 6.55 -6.16 -11.74
CA CYS A 55 5.17 -5.71 -11.62
C CYS A 55 4.90 -5.08 -10.25
N ARG A 56 4.15 -3.97 -10.26
CA ARG A 56 3.72 -3.28 -9.05
C ARG A 56 2.50 -3.96 -8.42
N PRO A 57 2.19 -3.65 -7.15
CA PRO A 57 0.86 -3.90 -6.64
C PRO A 57 -0.21 -3.21 -7.52
N PRO A 58 -1.36 -3.84 -7.79
CA PRO A 58 -2.37 -3.36 -8.74
C PRO A 58 -2.84 -1.90 -8.53
N LEU A 59 -2.90 -1.43 -7.28
CA LEU A 59 -3.40 -0.08 -6.95
C LEU A 59 -2.28 0.97 -6.77
N ASN A 60 -1.01 0.60 -7.00
CA ASN A 60 0.10 1.54 -7.04
C ASN A 60 0.31 2.05 -8.46
N LYS A 61 -0.06 3.32 -8.69
CA LYS A 61 0.07 4.00 -10.00
C LYS A 61 1.50 4.44 -10.33
N SER A 62 2.37 4.42 -9.32
CA SER A 62 3.74 4.94 -9.35
C SER A 62 4.62 4.10 -8.43
N ASP A 63 5.91 4.03 -8.75
CA ASP A 63 6.98 3.49 -7.89
C ASP A 63 7.40 4.48 -6.78
N TRP A 64 6.90 5.71 -6.91
CA TRP A 64 7.05 6.83 -6.00
C TRP A 64 5.74 7.02 -5.24
#